data_AF-A0A6C8GGH9-F1
#
_entry.id   AF-A0A6C8GGH9-F1
#
_cell.length_a   1.000
_cell.length_b   1.000
_cell.length_c   1.000
_cell.angle_alpha   90.00
_cell.angle_beta   90.00
_cell.angle_gamma   90.00
#
_symmetry.space_group_name_H-M   'P 1'
#
loop_
_entity.id
_entity.type
_entity.pdbx_description
1 polymer ?
#
loop_
_entity_poly.entity_id
_entity_poly.type
_entity_poly.pdbx_seq_one_letter_code
_entity_poly.pdbx_strand_id
1 'polypeptide(L)' 'MANIVLCRIDSRLIHGQVVTKWVGQSQANRIAVVSDELDADPFMKNIYLMVRMKCIG' A
#
# COMPACT_ATOMS: atom_id res chain seq x y z
N MET A 1 1.74 13.27 -14.57
CA MET A 1 2.76 12.41 -13.91
C MET A 1 2.43 12.33 -12.43
N ALA A 2 2.53 11.15 -11.80
CA ALA A 2 2.32 11.05 -10.34
C ALA A 2 3.57 11.55 -9.60
N ASN A 3 3.39 12.24 -8.46
CA ASN A 3 4.49 12.63 -7.57
C ASN A 3 4.71 11.51 -6.54
N ILE A 4 5.90 10.92 -6.51
CA ILE A 4 6.25 9.87 -5.56
C ILE A 4 6.80 10.53 -4.30
N VAL A 5 5.96 10.60 -3.26
CA VAL A 5 6.31 11.24 -1.97
C VAL A 5 7.01 10.28 -0.98
N LEU A 6 6.90 8.97 -1.20
CA LEU A 6 7.53 7.94 -0.38
C LEU A 6 7.74 6.66 -1.20
N CYS A 7 8.90 6.03 -1.03
CA CYS A 7 9.16 4.66 -1.45
C CYS A 7 9.60 3.84 -0.22
N ARG A 8 9.03 2.65 -0.03
CA ARG A 8 9.27 1.80 1.14
C ARG A 8 9.37 0.34 0.70
N ILE A 9 10.34 -0.38 1.26
CA ILE A 9 10.47 -1.84 1.13
C ILE A 9 9.95 -2.47 2.43
N ASP A 10 8.95 -3.35 2.32
CA ASP A 10 8.36 -4.08 3.45
C ASP A 10 7.85 -5.44 2.95
N SER A 11 8.32 -6.54 3.53
CA SER A 11 7.92 -7.90 3.13
C SER A 11 6.45 -8.22 3.43
N ARG A 12 5.81 -7.46 4.32
CA ARG A 12 4.40 -7.63 4.70
C ARG A 12 3.47 -6.64 4.03
N LEU A 13 3.99 -5.77 3.15
CA LEU A 13 3.22 -4.84 2.33
C LEU A 13 2.25 -3.98 3.18
N ILE A 14 0.95 -4.25 3.13
CA ILE A 14 -0.07 -3.56 3.91
C ILE A 14 -0.44 -4.38 5.14
N HIS A 15 0.01 -3.95 6.32
CA HIS A 15 -0.30 -4.60 7.59
C HIS A 15 -0.39 -3.63 8.77
N GLY A 16 -1.25 -3.96 9.73
CA GLY A 16 -1.43 -3.22 10.98
C GLY A 16 -1.67 -1.73 10.78
N GLN A 17 -1.17 -0.92 11.72
CA GLN A 17 -1.27 0.55 11.67
C GLN A 17 -0.02 1.21 11.04
N VAL A 18 0.95 0.42 10.58
CA VAL A 18 2.22 0.94 10.05
C VAL A 18 1.97 1.78 8.79
N VAL A 19 1.11 1.29 7.89
CA VAL A 19 0.74 2.01 6.66
C VAL A 19 0.03 3.33 6.99
N THR A 20 -0.84 3.34 8.00
CA THR A 20 -1.55 4.56 8.45
C THR A 20 -0.58 5.66 8.84
N LYS A 21 0.45 5.31 9.61
CA LYS A 21 1.50 6.25 10.01
C LYS A 21 2.23 6.84 8.81
N TRP A 22 2.60 6.01 7.82
CA TRP A 22 3.33 6.47 6.63
C TRP A 22 2.48 7.33 5.71
N VAL A 23 1.20 6.99 5.52
CA VAL A 23 0.26 7.82 4.76
C VAL A 23 0.11 9.20 5.40
N GLY A 24 -0.05 9.26 6.74
CA GLY A 24 -0.13 10.53 7.47
C GLY A 24 1.16 11.35 7.39
N GLN A 25 2.33 10.72 7.47
CA GLN A 25 3.62 11.45 7.41
C GLN A 25 3.98 11.93 6.00
N SER A 26 3.73 11.10 4.98
CA SER A 26 4.05 11.43 3.58
C SER A 26 2.99 12.27 2.88
N GLN A 27 1.80 12.41 3.48
CA GLN A 27 0.62 13.03 2.84
C GLN A 27 0.23 12.34 1.52
N ALA A 28 0.53 11.04 1.40
CA ALA A 28 0.20 10.26 0.21
C ALA A 28 -1.33 10.08 0.08
N ASN A 29 -1.87 10.41 -1.09
CA ASN A 29 -3.29 10.21 -1.39
C ASN A 29 -3.58 8.89 -2.15
N ARG A 30 -2.53 8.14 -2.50
CA ARG A 30 -2.59 6.85 -3.18
C ARG A 30 -1.46 5.95 -2.70
N ILE A 31 -1.71 4.64 -2.66
CA ILE A 31 -0.74 3.59 -2.36
C ILE A 31 -0.66 2.67 -3.57
N ALA A 32 0.55 2.35 -4.01
CA ALA A 32 0.81 1.34 -5.02
C ALA A 32 1.73 0.27 -4.43
N VAL A 33 1.42 -1.00 -4.71
CA VAL A 33 2.23 -2.15 -4.33
C VAL A 33 2.77 -2.77 -5.61
N VAL A 34 4.08 -3.00 -5.66
CA VAL A 34 4.77 -3.60 -6.81
C VAL A 34 5.43 -4.90 -6.33
N SER A 35 4.88 -6.03 -6.76
CA SER A 35 5.36 -7.36 -6.41
C SER A 35 4.81 -8.37 -7.42
N ASP A 36 5.71 -9.05 -8.13
CA ASP A 36 5.35 -10.08 -9.12
C ASP A 36 4.72 -11.30 -8.43
N GLU A 37 5.21 -11.67 -7.25
CA GLU A 37 4.66 -12.74 -6.42
C GLU A 37 3.21 -12.47 -6.02
N LEU A 38 2.90 -11.23 -5.59
CA LEU A 38 1.53 -10.84 -5.28
C LEU A 38 0.67 -10.72 -6.54
N ASP A 39 1.25 -10.31 -7.67
CA ASP A 39 0.51 -10.23 -8.93
C ASP A 39 0.03 -11.60 -9.39
N ALA A 40 0.86 -12.63 -9.18
CA ALA A 40 0.59 -14.03 -9.49
C ALA A 40 -0.38 -14.74 -8.51
N ASP A 41 -0.74 -14.12 -7.38
CA ASP A 41 -1.69 -14.66 -6.39
C ASP A 41 -2.98 -13.80 -6.31
N PRO A 42 -4.04 -14.17 -7.06
CA PRO A 42 -5.31 -13.45 -7.05
C PRO A 42 -6.01 -13.43 -5.68
N PHE A 43 -5.84 -14.47 -4.87
CA PHE A 43 -6.46 -14.55 -3.55
C PHE A 43 -5.83 -13.51 -2.62
N MET A 44 -4.50 -13.51 -2.54
CA MET A 44 -3.77 -12.53 -1.72
C MET A 44 -3.98 -11.11 -2.22
N LYS A 45 -4.03 -10.90 -3.54
CA LYS A 45 -4.38 -9.59 -4.13
C LYS A 45 -5.73 -9.09 -3.63
N ASN A 46 -6.74 -9.96 -3.58
CA ASN A 46 -8.06 -9.63 -3.03
C ASN A 46 -8.00 -9.33 -1.53
N ILE A 47 -7.23 -10.10 -0.73
CA ILE A 47 -7.03 -9.80 0.69
C ILE A 47 -6.48 -8.38 0.86
N TYR A 48 -5.41 -8.01 0.15
CA TYR A 48 -4.80 -6.68 0.24
C TYR A 48 -5.74 -5.56 -0.23
N LEU A 49 -6.56 -5.82 -1.25
CA LEU A 49 -7.59 -4.87 -1.70
C LEU A 49 -8.72 -4.68 -0.68
N MET A 50 -9.06 -5.71 0.10
CA MET A 50 -10.07 -5.64 1.16
C MET A 50 -9.55 -4.92 2.41
N VAL A 51 -8.29 -5.16 2.80
CA VAL A 51 -7.68 -4.52 3.98
C VAL A 51 -7.05 -3.16 3.66
N ARG A 52 -7.13 -2.70 2.41
CA ARG A 52 -6.55 -1.41 2.01
C ARG A 52 -7.15 -0.29 2.84
N MET A 53 -6.29 0.59 3.32
CA MET A 53 -6.76 1.82 3.92
C MET A 53 -7.28 2.75 2.82
N LYS A 54 -8.43 3.37 3.07
CA LYS A 54 -8.91 4.47 2.23
C LYS A 54 -8.06 5.69 2.54
N CYS A 55 -7.24 6.15 1.60
CA CYS A 55 -6.61 7.46 1.71
C CYS A 55 -7.72 8.51 1.81
N ILE A 56 -7.72 9.30 2.88
CA ILE A 56 -8.68 10.38 3.06
C ILE A 56 -8.27 11.49 2.09
N GLY A 57 -9.18 11.84 1.19
CA GLY A 57 -9.14 13.02 0.35
C GLY A 57 -10.42 13.80 0.56
#